data_AF-A0A7V0JQC6-F1
#
_entry.id   AF-A0A7V0JQC6-F1
#
_cell.length_a   1.000
_cell.length_b   1.000
_cell.length_c   1.000
_cell.angle_alpha   90.00
_cell.angle_beta   90.00
_cell.angle_gamma   90.00
#
_symmetry.space_group_name_H-M   'P 1'
#
loop_
_entity.id
_entity.type
_entity.pdbx_description
1 polymer ?
#
loop_
_entity_poly.entity_id
_entity_poly.type
_entity_poly.pdbx_seq_one_letter_code
_entity_poly.pdbx_strand_id
1 'polypeptide(L)'
;MTLRRRSKKMLQQVHSEPLSAWRRIQLEGVSRKYKTPRILDSKIMLNDYEGPIRQIVITDLGHEDPTFLLTNQMNRSARKLIQRYAQRMIIENNIADGIDFFHMDALSSTVAMKVNLDLQLTLMASSLYRLLASKLGNRYHKAKSRHIFRDFINATATLVITQKAIIVRFQKRACNPFLIAADYENLDVPVPWLQGKRLQFAFG
;
A
#
# COMPACT_ATOMS: atom_id res chain seq x y z
N MET A 1 -6.12 -12.37 7.95
CA MET A 1 -6.68 -13.09 6.78
C MET A 1 -5.54 -13.70 6.00
N THR A 2 -5.65 -14.95 5.58
CA THR A 2 -4.56 -15.63 4.87
C THR A 2 -5.10 -16.61 3.84
N LEU A 3 -4.28 -17.00 2.86
CA LEU A 3 -4.62 -18.09 1.96
C LEU A 3 -4.40 -19.42 2.63
N ARG A 4 -5.32 -20.36 2.39
CA ARG A 4 -5.14 -21.76 2.74
C ARG A 4 -4.49 -22.48 1.57
N ARG A 5 -3.45 -23.28 1.85
CA ARG A 5 -2.84 -24.16 0.85
C ARG A 5 -3.90 -25.12 0.31
N ARG A 6 -3.97 -25.22 -1.02
CA ARG A 6 -4.85 -26.17 -1.73
C ARG A 6 -4.34 -27.60 -1.52
N SER A 7 -5.26 -28.53 -1.29
CA SER A 7 -4.99 -29.97 -1.37
C SER A 7 -5.90 -30.59 -2.43
N LYS A 8 -5.46 -31.69 -3.06
CA LYS A 8 -6.27 -32.40 -4.08
C LYS A 8 -7.66 -32.76 -3.55
N LYS A 9 -7.73 -33.23 -2.30
CA LYS A 9 -9.00 -33.56 -1.61
C LYS A 9 -9.92 -32.35 -1.48
N MET A 10 -9.38 -31.19 -1.11
CA MET A 10 -10.18 -29.96 -1.00
C MET A 10 -10.70 -29.47 -2.34
N LEU A 11 -9.89 -29.58 -3.41
CA LEU A 11 -10.33 -29.22 -4.76
C LEU A 11 -11.48 -30.14 -5.19
N GLN A 12 -11.33 -31.45 -5.02
CA GLN A 12 -12.38 -32.43 -5.32
C GLN A 12 -13.68 -32.14 -4.56
N GLN A 13 -13.59 -31.84 -3.26
CA GLN A 13 -14.75 -31.47 -2.44
C GLN A 13 -15.45 -30.24 -3.01
N VAL A 14 -14.71 -29.18 -3.33
CA VAL A 14 -15.28 -27.95 -3.90
C VAL A 14 -15.91 -28.19 -5.26
N HIS A 15 -15.35 -29.06 -6.10
CA HIS A 15 -15.93 -29.43 -7.39
C HIS A 15 -17.19 -30.30 -7.25
N SER A 16 -17.34 -31.05 -6.15
CA SER A 16 -18.53 -31.86 -5.88
C SER A 16 -19.70 -31.06 -5.30
N GLU A 17 -19.48 -29.82 -4.86
CA GLU A 17 -20.54 -28.97 -4.32
C GLU A 17 -21.55 -28.58 -5.42
N PRO A 18 -22.86 -28.66 -5.14
CA PRO A 18 -23.88 -28.31 -6.12
C PRO A 18 -23.82 -26.82 -6.46
N LEU A 19 -24.18 -26.46 -7.70
CA LEU A 19 -24.18 -25.06 -8.16
C LEU A 19 -25.06 -24.13 -7.29
N SER A 20 -26.08 -24.66 -6.61
CA SER A 20 -26.94 -23.93 -5.68
C SER A 20 -26.23 -23.48 -4.40
N ALA A 21 -25.17 -24.17 -3.98
CA ALA A 21 -24.36 -23.78 -2.83
C ALA A 21 -23.52 -22.53 -3.12
N TRP A 22 -23.22 -22.28 -4.40
CA TRP A 22 -22.40 -21.16 -4.84
C TRP A 22 -23.19 -19.87 -4.90
N ARG A 23 -22.76 -18.88 -4.13
CA ARG A 23 -23.32 -17.53 -4.20
C ARG A 23 -22.51 -16.66 -5.14
N ARG A 24 -23.16 -16.02 -6.11
CA ARG A 24 -22.55 -14.92 -6.86
C ARG A 24 -22.54 -13.65 -6.01
N ILE A 25 -21.39 -13.00 -5.96
CA ILE A 25 -21.25 -11.67 -5.36
C ILE A 25 -20.73 -10.71 -6.40
N GLN A 26 -20.98 -9.42 -6.19
CA GLN A 26 -20.33 -8.38 -6.99
C GLN A 26 -19.18 -7.77 -6.16
N LEU A 27 -18.08 -7.38 -6.79
CA LEU A 27 -16.95 -6.67 -6.19
C LEU A 27 -16.84 -5.26 -6.80
N GLU A 28 -16.46 -4.26 -6.01
CA GLU A 28 -15.94 -2.97 -6.51
C GLU A 28 -14.41 -2.98 -6.54
N GLY A 29 -13.83 -2.13 -7.41
CA GLY A 29 -12.39 -1.88 -7.45
C GLY A 29 -11.57 -2.98 -8.15
N VAL A 30 -12.23 -3.93 -8.80
CA VAL A 30 -11.60 -4.98 -9.62
C VAL A 30 -11.94 -4.79 -11.11
N SER A 31 -11.12 -5.38 -11.99
CA SER A 31 -11.39 -5.38 -13.45
C SER A 31 -12.77 -5.94 -13.76
N ARG A 32 -13.41 -5.46 -14.84
CA ARG A 32 -14.75 -5.90 -15.27
C ARG A 32 -14.85 -7.43 -15.40
N LYS A 33 -13.77 -8.09 -15.85
CA LYS A 33 -13.68 -9.55 -16.01
C LYS A 33 -13.86 -10.32 -14.69
N TYR A 34 -13.49 -9.73 -13.55
CA TYR A 34 -13.47 -10.38 -12.24
C TYR A 34 -14.50 -9.78 -11.27
N LYS A 35 -15.47 -9.02 -11.80
CA LYS A 35 -16.43 -8.25 -11.00
C LYS A 35 -17.45 -9.13 -10.28
N THR A 36 -17.71 -10.34 -10.78
CA THR A 36 -18.79 -11.20 -10.31
C THR A 36 -18.32 -12.63 -9.99
N PRO A 37 -17.42 -12.83 -9.02
CA PRO A 37 -16.97 -14.16 -8.66
C PRO A 37 -18.07 -14.97 -7.96
N ARG A 38 -17.93 -16.29 -7.97
CA ARG A 38 -18.74 -17.19 -7.14
C ARG A 38 -17.99 -17.55 -5.88
N ILE A 39 -18.72 -17.67 -4.78
CA ILE A 39 -18.15 -18.01 -3.49
C ILE A 39 -18.88 -19.16 -2.79
N LEU A 40 -18.13 -19.94 -2.03
CA LEU A 40 -18.63 -20.77 -0.94
C LEU A 40 -18.14 -20.17 0.38
N ASP A 41 -19.04 -20.00 1.34
CA ASP A 41 -18.76 -19.32 2.60
C ASP A 41 -19.16 -20.23 3.76
N SER A 42 -18.17 -20.81 4.43
CA SER A 42 -18.38 -21.84 5.43
C SER A 42 -17.54 -21.60 6.69
N LYS A 43 -17.97 -22.20 7.79
CA LYS A 43 -17.19 -22.28 9.03
C LYS A 43 -16.55 -23.66 9.10
N ILE A 44 -15.27 -23.70 9.43
CA ILE A 44 -14.50 -24.94 9.54
C ILE A 44 -13.74 -24.94 10.87
N MET A 45 -13.34 -26.14 11.30
CA MET A 45 -12.36 -26.32 12.37
C MET A 45 -10.99 -26.59 11.72
N LEU A 46 -9.92 -26.05 12.31
CA LEU A 46 -8.55 -26.36 11.91
C LEU A 46 -7.86 -27.09 13.05
N ASN A 47 -6.93 -27.98 12.69
CA ASN A 47 -6.04 -28.59 13.67
C ASN A 47 -5.19 -27.49 14.32
N ASP A 48 -4.95 -27.60 15.62
CA ASP A 48 -4.15 -26.67 16.41
C ASP A 48 -4.67 -25.22 16.40
N TYR A 49 -5.98 -25.05 16.16
CA TYR A 49 -6.66 -23.76 16.26
C TYR A 49 -7.89 -23.87 17.14
N GLU A 50 -7.94 -23.05 18.19
CA GLU A 50 -9.06 -23.02 19.10
C GLU A 50 -10.25 -22.26 18.48
N GLY A 51 -11.37 -22.96 18.31
CA GLY A 51 -12.61 -22.41 17.82
C GLY A 51 -12.78 -22.46 16.28
N PRO A 52 -13.97 -22.06 15.79
CA PRO A 52 -14.25 -22.06 14.37
C PRO A 52 -13.49 -20.94 13.66
N ILE A 53 -13.07 -21.22 12.42
CA ILE A 53 -12.56 -20.21 11.49
C ILE A 53 -13.46 -20.16 10.26
N ARG A 54 -13.59 -18.99 9.64
CA ARG A 54 -14.35 -18.84 8.41
C ARG A 54 -13.46 -19.11 7.20
N GLN A 55 -13.94 -19.95 6.30
CA GLN A 55 -13.35 -20.23 5.00
C GLN A 55 -14.24 -19.67 3.90
N ILE A 56 -13.65 -18.87 3.02
CA ILE A 56 -14.29 -18.37 1.81
C ILE A 56 -13.55 -18.95 0.62
N VAL A 57 -14.20 -19.83 -0.12
CA VAL A 57 -13.70 -20.37 -1.39
C VAL A 57 -14.20 -19.46 -2.51
N ILE A 58 -13.34 -19.11 -3.46
CA ILE A 58 -13.62 -18.13 -4.50
C ILE A 58 -13.22 -18.71 -5.85
N THR A 59 -14.15 -18.73 -6.79
CA THR A 59 -13.90 -19.06 -8.21
C THR A 59 -14.17 -17.84 -9.08
N ASP A 60 -13.75 -17.90 -10.36
CA ASP A 60 -13.94 -16.83 -11.34
C ASP A 60 -13.23 -15.50 -10.97
N LEU A 61 -12.17 -15.57 -10.15
CA LEU A 61 -11.34 -14.42 -9.73
C LEU A 61 -9.96 -14.40 -10.43
N GLY A 62 -9.88 -14.91 -11.66
CA GLY A 62 -8.67 -14.80 -12.50
C GLY A 62 -7.58 -15.85 -12.26
N HIS A 63 -7.86 -16.86 -11.45
CA HIS A 63 -7.03 -18.06 -11.30
C HIS A 63 -7.76 -19.28 -11.90
N GLU A 64 -7.00 -20.23 -12.43
CA GLU A 64 -7.55 -21.50 -12.94
C GLU A 64 -8.19 -22.31 -11.81
N ASP A 65 -7.51 -22.38 -10.66
CA ASP A 65 -8.01 -23.05 -9.46
C ASP A 65 -8.74 -22.10 -8.50
N PRO A 66 -9.69 -22.61 -7.69
CA PRO A 66 -10.33 -21.85 -6.64
C PRO A 66 -9.33 -21.35 -5.58
N THR A 67 -9.55 -20.11 -5.14
CA THR A 67 -8.79 -19.49 -4.05
C THR A 67 -9.48 -19.77 -2.72
N PHE A 68 -8.72 -20.25 -1.73
CA PHE A 68 -9.22 -20.50 -0.37
C PHE A 68 -8.71 -19.42 0.58
N LEU A 69 -9.63 -18.64 1.14
CA LEU A 69 -9.33 -17.55 2.05
C LEU A 69 -9.81 -17.88 3.47
N LEU A 70 -8.91 -17.76 4.45
CA LEU A 70 -9.22 -17.98 5.87
C LEU A 70 -9.26 -16.67 6.65
N THR A 71 -10.22 -16.56 7.55
CA THR A 71 -10.35 -15.42 8.46
C THR A 71 -11.06 -15.76 9.77
N ASN A 72 -10.62 -15.12 10.85
CA ASN A 72 -11.34 -15.06 12.12
C ASN A 72 -12.47 -14.01 12.13
N GLN A 73 -12.68 -13.27 11.03
CA GLN A 73 -13.74 -12.25 10.91
C GLN A 73 -15.08 -12.90 10.50
N MET A 74 -15.89 -13.21 11.50
CA MET A 74 -17.16 -13.93 11.32
C MET A 74 -18.30 -13.05 10.77
N ASN A 75 -18.31 -11.76 11.12
CA ASN A 75 -19.49 -10.91 10.91
C ASN A 75 -19.40 -10.03 9.66
N ARG A 76 -18.19 -9.78 9.14
CA ARG A 76 -18.00 -8.94 7.94
C ARG A 76 -18.50 -9.67 6.69
N SER A 77 -19.02 -8.95 5.70
CA SER A 77 -19.49 -9.60 4.46
C SER A 77 -18.32 -10.18 3.67
N ALA A 78 -18.54 -11.32 3.01
CA ALA A 78 -17.55 -11.95 2.13
C ALA A 78 -17.03 -10.98 1.07
N ARG A 79 -17.89 -10.14 0.48
CA ARG A 79 -17.49 -9.07 -0.45
C ARG A 79 -16.40 -8.18 0.12
N LYS A 80 -16.61 -7.61 1.31
CA LYS A 80 -15.64 -6.69 1.95
C LYS A 80 -14.32 -7.41 2.26
N LEU A 81 -14.40 -8.66 2.72
CA LEU A 81 -13.24 -9.49 3.03
C LEU A 81 -12.42 -9.77 1.76
N ILE A 82 -13.07 -10.17 0.67
CA ILE A 82 -12.41 -10.47 -0.62
C ILE A 82 -11.79 -9.21 -1.21
N GLN A 83 -12.50 -8.07 -1.20
CA GLN A 83 -11.95 -6.79 -1.67
C GLN A 83 -10.72 -6.38 -0.87
N ARG A 84 -10.77 -6.51 0.46
CA ARG A 84 -9.64 -6.20 1.33
C ARG A 84 -8.45 -7.13 1.07
N TYR A 85 -8.72 -8.42 0.82
CA TYR A 85 -7.68 -9.38 0.49
C TYR A 85 -7.06 -9.10 -0.90
N ALA A 86 -7.87 -8.73 -1.90
CA ALA A 86 -7.37 -8.34 -3.22
C ALA A 86 -6.43 -7.12 -3.16
N GLN A 87 -6.58 -6.25 -2.17
CA GLN A 87 -5.65 -5.14 -1.91
C GLN A 87 -4.30 -5.60 -1.34
N ARG A 88 -4.10 -6.87 -1.00
CA ARG A 88 -2.81 -7.38 -0.46
C ARG A 88 -1.66 -7.23 -1.46
N MET A 89 -1.94 -7.29 -2.76
CA MET A 89 -0.97 -6.98 -3.81
C MET A 89 -0.43 -5.54 -3.68
N ILE A 90 -1.23 -4.59 -3.19
CA ILE A 90 -0.75 -3.22 -2.92
C ILE A 90 0.33 -3.25 -1.85
N ILE A 91 0.19 -4.08 -0.81
CA ILE A 91 1.21 -4.22 0.25
C ILE A 91 2.50 -4.80 -0.36
N GLU A 92 2.39 -5.89 -1.10
CA GLU A 92 3.53 -6.54 -1.76
C GLU A 92 4.24 -5.59 -2.74
N ASN A 93 3.48 -4.83 -3.53
CA ASN A 93 4.04 -3.80 -4.43
C ASN A 93 4.77 -2.69 -3.66
N ASN A 94 4.31 -2.29 -2.47
CA ASN A 94 5.02 -1.29 -1.67
C ASN A 94 6.31 -1.85 -1.08
N ILE A 95 6.31 -3.13 -0.67
CA ILE A 95 7.51 -3.79 -0.17
C ILE A 95 8.54 -3.89 -1.31
N ALA A 96 8.11 -4.32 -2.49
CA ALA A 96 8.97 -4.38 -3.67
C ALA A 96 9.52 -2.99 -4.06
N ASP A 97 8.70 -1.95 -4.04
CA ASP A 97 9.15 -0.57 -4.30
C ASP A 97 10.12 -0.07 -3.22
N GLY A 98 9.92 -0.48 -1.96
CA GLY A 98 10.85 -0.23 -0.84
C GLY A 98 12.23 -0.85 -1.07
N ILE A 99 12.26 -2.11 -1.51
CA ILE A 99 13.48 -2.85 -1.85
C ILE A 99 14.16 -2.21 -3.08
N ASP A 100 13.43 -2.04 -4.19
CA ASP A 100 13.98 -1.59 -5.47
C ASP A 100 14.56 -0.17 -5.42
N PHE A 101 13.89 0.77 -4.74
CA PHE A 101 14.28 2.18 -4.75
C PHE A 101 15.13 2.58 -3.56
N PHE A 102 14.87 2.01 -2.38
CA PHE A 102 15.63 2.35 -1.18
C PHE A 102 16.67 1.29 -0.78
N HIS A 103 16.84 0.23 -1.58
CA HIS A 103 17.86 -0.80 -1.37
C HIS A 103 17.79 -1.45 0.03
N MET A 104 16.57 -1.69 0.50
CA MET A 104 16.30 -2.24 1.85
C MET A 104 16.96 -3.60 2.10
N ASP A 105 17.33 -4.33 1.05
CA ASP A 105 17.98 -5.64 1.07
C ASP A 105 19.51 -5.57 0.92
N ALA A 106 20.08 -4.40 0.61
CA ALA A 106 21.51 -4.20 0.36
C ALA A 106 22.20 -3.37 1.45
N LEU A 107 21.94 -3.70 2.72
CA LEU A 107 22.59 -3.05 3.86
C LEU A 107 24.02 -3.57 4.01
N SER A 108 25.01 -2.73 3.65
CA SER A 108 26.44 -3.11 3.58
C SER A 108 27.20 -3.06 4.90
N SER A 109 26.52 -2.87 6.04
CA SER A 109 27.20 -2.69 7.33
C SER A 109 27.37 -4.01 8.09
N THR A 110 28.58 -4.27 8.57
CA THR A 110 28.91 -5.44 9.42
C THR A 110 28.51 -5.24 10.89
N VAL A 111 28.08 -4.04 11.28
CA VAL A 111 27.68 -3.70 12.66
C VAL A 111 26.14 -3.66 12.74
N ALA A 112 25.55 -4.62 13.46
CA ALA A 112 24.09 -4.78 13.55
C ALA A 112 23.32 -3.51 13.97
N MET A 113 23.90 -2.66 14.82
CA MET A 113 23.27 -1.39 15.21
C MET A 113 23.17 -0.38 14.05
N LYS A 114 24.18 -0.34 13.17
CA LYS A 114 24.16 0.52 11.97
C LYS A 114 23.17 0.00 10.94
N VAL A 115 23.11 -1.32 10.74
CA VAL A 115 22.10 -1.97 9.90
C VAL A 115 20.68 -1.62 10.36
N ASN A 116 20.41 -1.68 11.66
CA ASN A 116 19.09 -1.35 12.19
C ASN A 116 18.73 0.13 11.97
N LEU A 117 19.66 1.05 12.20
CA LEU A 117 19.39 2.48 11.97
C LEU A 117 19.12 2.76 10.49
N ASP A 118 19.94 2.23 9.60
CA ASP A 118 19.82 2.42 8.15
C ASP A 118 18.49 1.86 7.63
N LEU A 119 18.06 0.69 8.13
CA LEU A 119 16.77 0.10 7.82
C LEU A 119 15.60 0.96 8.34
N GLN A 120 15.70 1.48 9.57
CA GLN A 120 14.66 2.36 10.13
C GLN A 120 14.54 3.67 9.35
N LEU A 121 15.65 4.32 9.03
CA LEU A 121 15.66 5.55 8.21
C LEU A 121 15.06 5.29 6.83
N THR A 122 15.35 4.13 6.25
CA THR A 122 14.82 3.72 4.96
C THR A 122 13.31 3.47 4.99
N LEU A 123 12.80 2.81 6.03
CA LEU A 123 11.36 2.64 6.25
C LEU A 123 10.64 3.97 6.48
N MET A 124 11.26 4.88 7.24
CA MET A 124 10.76 6.24 7.43
C MET A 124 10.70 7.00 6.10
N ALA A 125 11.76 6.94 5.30
CA ALA A 125 11.80 7.58 3.98
C ALA A 125 10.70 7.05 3.05
N SER A 126 10.54 5.73 2.96
CA SER A 126 9.45 5.09 2.20
C SER A 126 8.06 5.56 2.66
N SER A 127 7.86 5.66 3.98
CA SER A 127 6.61 6.13 4.57
C SER A 127 6.34 7.61 4.26
N LEU A 128 7.37 8.46 4.30
CA LEU A 128 7.27 9.89 3.97
C LEU A 128 6.94 10.09 2.48
N TYR A 129 7.53 9.30 1.58
CA TYR A 129 7.20 9.32 0.15
C TYR A 129 5.74 8.95 -0.08
N ARG A 130 5.23 7.95 0.64
CA ARG A 130 3.83 7.55 0.60
C ARG A 130 2.89 8.63 1.14
N LEU A 131 3.26 9.30 2.23
CA LEU A 131 2.50 10.43 2.77
C LEU A 131 2.45 11.59 1.78
N LEU A 132 3.58 11.93 1.15
CA LEU A 132 3.64 12.94 0.09
C LEU A 132 2.72 12.56 -1.08
N ALA A 133 2.84 11.34 -1.60
CA ALA A 133 1.98 10.84 -2.68
C ALA A 133 0.49 10.89 -2.35
N SER A 134 0.12 10.63 -1.09
CA SER A 134 -1.27 10.69 -0.64
C SER A 134 -1.85 12.12 -0.68
N LYS A 135 -1.00 13.13 -0.47
CA LYS A 135 -1.39 14.55 -0.53
C LYS A 135 -1.42 15.11 -1.96
N LEU A 136 -0.58 14.58 -2.86
CA LEU A 136 -0.49 15.02 -4.27
C LEU A 136 -1.68 14.56 -5.16
N GLY A 137 -2.68 13.90 -4.59
CA GLY A 137 -3.92 13.52 -5.26
C GLY A 137 -3.90 12.15 -5.96
N ASN A 138 -5.01 11.81 -6.61
CA ASN A 138 -5.31 10.45 -7.11
C ASN A 138 -4.28 9.89 -8.10
N ARG A 139 -3.59 10.75 -8.86
CA ARG A 139 -2.59 10.32 -9.86
C ARG A 139 -1.35 9.72 -9.21
N TYR A 140 -0.95 10.21 -8.04
CA TYR A 140 0.27 9.78 -7.36
C TYR A 140 0.02 8.74 -6.25
N HIS A 141 -1.24 8.50 -5.87
CA HIS A 141 -1.59 7.51 -4.84
C HIS A 141 -1.05 6.09 -5.09
N LYS A 142 -0.86 5.71 -6.37
CA LYS A 142 -0.28 4.42 -6.78
C LYS A 142 1.08 4.56 -7.47
N ALA A 143 1.70 5.74 -7.43
CA ALA A 143 3.00 5.95 -8.07
C ALA A 143 4.12 5.27 -7.28
N LYS A 144 5.10 4.73 -8.01
CA LYS A 144 6.34 4.19 -7.44
C LYS A 144 7.22 5.30 -6.87
N SER A 145 8.01 4.99 -5.84
CA SER A 145 8.90 5.96 -5.18
C SER A 145 9.86 6.65 -6.15
N ARG A 146 10.37 5.92 -7.15
CA ARG A 146 11.21 6.48 -8.23
C ARG A 146 10.52 7.60 -9.02
N HIS A 147 9.21 7.47 -9.28
CA HIS A 147 8.46 8.50 -9.99
C HIS A 147 8.25 9.73 -9.12
N ILE A 148 7.92 9.53 -7.84
CA ILE A 148 7.79 10.63 -6.86
C ILE A 148 9.12 11.37 -6.73
N PHE A 149 10.24 10.63 -6.62
CA PHE A 149 11.57 11.21 -6.56
C PHE A 149 11.84 12.10 -7.77
N ARG A 150 11.69 11.57 -8.99
CA ARG A 150 11.95 12.32 -10.22
C ARG A 150 11.09 13.58 -10.33
N ASP A 151 9.80 13.46 -10.03
CA ASP A 151 8.83 14.52 -10.30
C ASP A 151 8.91 15.65 -9.24
N PHE A 152 9.22 15.32 -7.97
CA PHE A 152 9.13 16.27 -6.85
C PHE A 152 10.40 16.45 -6.04
N ILE A 153 11.17 15.38 -5.76
CA ILE A 153 12.29 15.44 -4.82
C ILE A 153 13.61 15.80 -5.51
N ASN A 154 13.86 15.23 -6.69
CA ASN A 154 15.00 15.53 -7.53
C ASN A 154 14.76 16.86 -8.24
N ALA A 155 14.95 17.93 -7.49
CA ALA A 155 14.60 19.29 -7.87
C ALA A 155 15.67 20.24 -7.35
N THR A 156 16.07 21.19 -8.19
CA THR A 156 16.93 22.30 -7.77
C THR A 156 16.06 23.42 -7.20
N ALA A 157 16.45 23.94 -6.04
CA ALA A 157 15.82 25.07 -5.40
C ALA A 157 16.87 26.05 -4.88
N THR A 158 16.51 27.34 -4.87
CA THR A 158 17.30 28.39 -4.25
C THR A 158 16.81 28.60 -2.82
N LEU A 159 17.72 28.50 -1.86
CA LEU A 159 17.41 28.76 -0.46
C LEU A 159 17.65 30.24 -0.13
N VAL A 160 16.62 30.91 0.39
CA VAL A 160 16.73 32.24 0.98
C VAL A 160 16.53 32.10 2.48
N ILE A 161 17.60 32.30 3.23
CA ILE A 161 17.59 32.19 4.70
C ILE A 161 17.54 33.59 5.29
N THR A 162 16.53 33.86 6.09
CA THR A 162 16.35 35.13 6.81
C THR A 162 16.48 34.91 8.32
N GLN A 163 16.34 35.97 9.10
CA GLN A 163 16.31 35.85 10.56
C GLN A 163 15.15 34.98 11.06
N LYS A 164 13.97 35.04 10.41
CA LYS A 164 12.74 34.38 10.88
C LYS A 164 12.30 33.18 10.03
N ALA A 165 12.76 33.06 8.80
CA ALA A 165 12.26 32.05 7.85
C ALA A 165 13.34 31.48 6.93
N ILE A 166 13.10 30.28 6.43
CA ILE A 166 13.85 29.59 5.38
C ILE A 166 12.87 29.41 4.22
N ILE A 167 13.13 30.12 3.12
CA ILE A 167 12.28 30.09 1.94
C ILE A 167 12.97 29.22 0.89
N VAL A 168 12.31 28.15 0.48
CA VAL A 168 12.77 27.23 -0.55
C VAL A 168 12.09 27.60 -1.86
N ARG A 169 12.83 28.22 -2.79
CA ARG A 169 12.31 28.66 -4.08
C ARG A 169 12.62 27.62 -5.15
N PHE A 170 11.60 26.91 -5.61
CA PHE A 170 11.73 25.97 -6.71
C PHE A 170 11.71 26.68 -8.06
N GLN A 171 12.47 26.14 -9.00
CA GLN A 171 12.36 26.51 -10.41
C GLN A 171 10.97 26.13 -10.96
N LYS A 172 10.55 26.78 -12.04
CA LYS A 172 9.28 26.47 -12.71
C LYS A 172 9.33 25.06 -13.30
N ARG A 173 8.46 24.16 -12.84
CA ARG A 173 8.38 22.78 -13.31
C ARG A 173 6.93 22.39 -13.59
N ALA A 174 6.74 21.49 -14.55
CA ALA A 174 5.42 20.96 -14.90
C ALA A 174 4.68 20.28 -13.73
N CYS A 175 5.42 19.81 -12.71
CA CYS A 175 4.84 19.13 -11.54
C CYS A 175 4.54 20.08 -10.37
N ASN A 176 5.01 21.34 -10.39
CA ASN A 176 4.73 22.32 -9.33
C ASN A 176 3.23 22.53 -9.05
N PRO A 177 2.33 22.54 -10.06
CA PRO A 177 0.90 22.68 -9.80
C PRO A 177 0.31 21.63 -8.86
N PHE A 178 0.89 20.42 -8.79
CA PHE A 178 0.44 19.40 -7.84
C PHE A 178 0.85 19.71 -6.40
N LEU A 179 1.99 20.37 -6.18
CA LEU A 179 2.43 20.82 -4.85
C LEU A 179 1.60 22.00 -4.37
N ILE A 180 1.28 22.93 -5.27
CA ILE A 180 0.35 24.04 -5.02
C ILE A 180 -1.03 23.51 -4.64
N ALA A 181 -1.59 22.58 -5.44
CA ALA A 181 -2.89 21.97 -5.16
C ALA A 181 -2.92 21.16 -3.85
N ALA A 182 -1.76 20.69 -3.39
CA ALA A 182 -1.59 20.02 -2.10
C ALA A 182 -1.27 20.99 -0.94
N ASP A 183 -1.44 22.29 -1.15
CA ASP A 183 -1.30 23.37 -0.19
C ASP A 183 0.11 23.54 0.40
N TYR A 184 1.14 23.10 -0.34
CA TYR A 184 2.53 23.29 0.10
C TYR A 184 3.00 24.75 -0.02
N GLU A 185 2.32 25.58 -0.82
CA GLU A 185 2.66 27.00 -0.98
C GLU A 185 2.36 27.84 0.27
N ASN A 186 1.34 27.45 1.03
CA ASN A 186 0.92 28.12 2.26
C ASN A 186 1.51 27.47 3.52
N LEU A 187 2.40 26.50 3.34
CA LEU A 187 2.99 25.76 4.45
C LEU A 187 3.97 26.64 5.23
N ASP A 188 3.70 26.79 6.53
CA ASP A 188 4.48 27.61 7.46
C ASP A 188 4.84 26.79 8.70
N VAL A 189 5.90 25.98 8.60
CA VAL A 189 6.27 25.02 9.67
C VAL A 189 7.49 25.52 10.44
N PRO A 190 7.42 25.69 11.78
CA PRO A 190 8.59 26.04 12.56
C PRO A 190 9.58 24.87 12.61
N VAL A 191 10.87 25.15 12.46
CA VAL A 191 11.96 24.18 12.55
C VAL A 191 12.67 24.33 13.89
N PRO A 192 12.39 23.47 14.89
CA PRO A 192 12.86 23.69 16.28
C PRO A 192 14.38 23.77 16.40
N TRP A 193 15.10 22.90 15.68
CA TRP A 193 16.56 22.85 15.72
C TRP A 193 17.25 23.97 14.91
N LEU A 194 16.49 24.83 14.22
CA LEU A 194 16.99 26.02 13.53
C LEU A 194 16.44 27.30 14.17
N GLN A 195 16.49 27.38 15.50
CA GLN A 195 16.02 28.53 16.30
C GLN A 195 14.54 28.89 16.03
N GLY A 196 13.72 27.90 15.69
CA GLY A 196 12.29 28.10 15.39
C GLY A 196 12.02 28.86 14.08
N LYS A 197 13.01 28.98 13.18
CA LYS A 197 12.79 29.55 11.84
C LYS A 197 11.68 28.80 11.12
N ARG A 198 10.86 29.52 10.36
CA ARG A 198 9.74 28.92 9.62
C ARG A 198 10.13 28.51 8.21
N LEU A 199 9.83 27.27 7.86
CA LEU A 199 10.03 26.71 6.53
C LEU A 199 8.84 27.07 5.64
N GLN A 200 9.14 27.68 4.50
CA GLN A 200 8.17 28.11 3.50
C GLN A 200 8.62 27.66 2.11
N PHE A 201 7.66 27.36 1.23
CA PHE A 201 7.91 26.96 -0.14
C PHE A 201 7.38 28.00 -1.11
N ALA A 202 8.15 28.28 -2.16
CA ALA A 202 7.72 29.12 -3.26
C ALA A 202 7.90 28.34 -4.57
N PHE A 203 6.84 28.24 -5.35
CA PHE A 203 6.82 27.55 -6.63
C PHE A 203 6.69 28.60 -7.75
N GLY A 204 7.60 28.58 -8.73
CA GLY A 204 7.54 29.45 -9.91
C GLY A 204 6.57 28.99 -10.99
#